data_AF-A0A2A5SS96-F1
#
_entry.id   AF-A0A2A5SS96-F1
#
_cell.length_a   1.000
_cell.length_b   1.000
_cell.length_c   1.000
_cell.angle_alpha   90.00
_cell.angle_beta   90.00
_cell.angle_gamma   90.00
#
_symmetry.space_group_name_H-M   'P 1'
#
loop_
_entity.id
_entity.type
_entity.pdbx_description
1 polymer ?
#
loop_
_entity_poly.entity_id
_entity_poly.type
_entity_poly.pdbx_seq_one_letter_code
_entity_poly.pdbx_strand_id
1 'polypeptide(L)' 'MENKDKVLRVFETSSEMLDAKGISELLGLDKKEVTKIIAKLKKEGSIISPKRCYYSLANK' A
#
# COMPACT_ATOMS: atom_id res chain seq x y z
N MET A 1 10.14 -11.40 -0.98
CA MET A 1 8.66 -11.47 -0.92
C MET A 1 8.09 -10.83 0.34
N GLU A 2 8.86 -10.76 1.44
CA GLU A 2 8.47 -10.15 2.72
C GLU A 2 7.87 -8.73 2.69
N ASN A 3 8.40 -7.84 1.85
CA ASN A 3 7.96 -6.44 1.83
C ASN A 3 6.55 -6.27 1.27
N LYS A 4 6.13 -7.15 0.34
CA LYS A 4 4.80 -7.10 -0.28
C LYS A 4 3.72 -7.42 0.74
N ASP A 5 3.93 -8.48 1.53
CA ASP A 5 3.01 -8.92 2.58
C ASP A 5 2.91 -7.90 3.71
N LYS A 6 4.02 -7.26 4.08
CA LYS A 6 4.03 -6.16 5.06
C LYS A 6 3.16 -4.99 4.61
N VAL A 7 3.32 -4.55 3.36
CA VAL A 7 2.50 -3.46 2.78
C VAL A 7 1.02 -3.85 2.73
N LEU A 8 0.72 -5.08 2.30
CA LEU A 8 -0.65 -5.62 2.27
C LEU A 8 -1.28 -5.65 3.66
N ARG A 9 -0.56 -6.15 4.67
CA ARG A 9 -1.04 -6.16 6.06
C ARG A 9 -1.32 -4.78 6.59
N VAL A 10 -0.50 -3.78 6.25
CA VAL A 10 -0.76 -2.39 6.64
C VAL A 10 -2.06 -1.89 6.03
N PHE A 11 -2.36 -2.22 4.78
CA PHE A 11 -3.65 -1.90 4.17
C PHE A 11 -4.83 -2.74 4.71
N GLU A 12 -4.62 -3.99 5.15
CA GLU A 12 -5.65 -4.82 5.79
C GLU A 12 -5.98 -4.34 7.20
N THR A 13 -4.96 -3.97 7.96
CA THR A 13 -5.09 -3.52 9.34
C THR A 13 -5.56 -2.07 9.39
N SER A 14 -5.13 -1.24 8.43
CA SER A 14 -5.57 0.14 8.30
C SER A 14 -6.89 0.17 7.55
N SER A 15 -7.96 0.48 8.27
CA SER A 15 -9.28 0.71 7.67
C SER A 15 -9.38 2.06 6.94
N GLU A 16 -8.26 2.77 6.82
CA GLU A 16 -8.17 4.10 6.25
C GLU A 16 -7.33 4.09 4.98
N MET A 17 -7.55 5.10 4.15
CA MET A 17 -6.78 5.27 2.93
C MET A 17 -5.37 5.73 3.29
N LEU A 18 -4.36 4.93 2.95
CA LEU A 18 -2.95 5.23 3.24
C LEU A 18 -2.20 5.65 1.99
N ASP A 19 -1.31 6.61 2.15
CA ASP A 19 -0.41 7.06 1.10
C ASP A 19 0.91 6.28 1.14
N ALA A 20 1.63 6.29 0.02
CA ALA A 20 2.91 5.60 -0.10
C ALA A 20 3.94 6.06 0.94
N LYS A 21 3.82 7.32 1.41
CA LYS A 21 4.70 7.89 2.41
C LYS A 21 4.38 7.34 3.80
N GLY A 22 3.11 7.34 4.21
CA GLY A 22 2.68 6.74 5.47
C GLY A 22 3.08 5.28 5.59
N ILE A 23 2.93 4.50 4.51
CA ILE A 23 3.34 3.08 4.50
C ILE A 23 4.86 2.92 4.60
N SER A 24 5.63 3.78 3.91
CA SER A 24 7.09 3.76 4.02
C SER A 24 7.59 4.10 5.42
N GLU A 25 6.94 5.05 6.10
CA GLU A 25 7.29 5.43 7.47
C GLU A 25 6.84 4.36 8.48
N LEU A 26 5.64 3.79 8.33
CA LEU A 26 5.12 2.71 9.17
C LEU A 26 5.99 1.45 9.12
N LEU A 27 6.44 1.08 7.93
CA LEU A 27 7.23 -0.15 7.72
C LEU A 27 8.73 0.09 7.77
N GLY A 28 9.18 1.34 7.86
CA GLY A 28 10.59 1.70 7.70
C GLY A 28 11.17 1.25 6.35
N LEU A 29 10.33 1.15 5.31
CA LEU A 29 10.72 0.68 3.99
C LEU A 29 11.12 1.84 3.10
N ASP A 30 11.99 1.53 2.14
CA ASP A 30 12.41 2.51 1.15
C ASP A 30 11.21 2.96 0.30
N LYS A 31 11.08 4.26 0.07
CA LYS A 31 9.95 4.82 -0.70
C LYS A 31 9.86 4.22 -2.11
N LYS A 32 11.02 3.85 -2.69
CA LYS A 32 11.11 3.16 -3.99
C LYS A 32 10.52 1.74 -3.93
N GLU A 33 10.81 1.00 -2.87
CA GLU A 33 10.27 -0.36 -2.63
C GLU A 33 8.76 -0.29 -2.48
N VAL A 34 8.26 0.59 -1.60
CA VAL A 34 6.82 0.77 -1.35
C VAL A 34 6.09 1.19 -2.64
N THR A 35 6.65 2.11 -3.40
CA THR A 35 6.07 2.54 -4.69
C THR A 35 5.98 1.39 -5.69
N LYS A 36 7.02 0.55 -5.80
CA LYS A 36 6.99 -0.64 -6.67
C LYS A 36 5.93 -1.64 -6.21
N ILE A 37 5.80 -1.85 -4.91
CA ILE A 37 4.83 -2.78 -4.33
C ILE A 37 3.40 -2.28 -4.57
N ILE A 38 3.12 -1.01 -4.26
CA ILE A 38 1.83 -0.36 -4.52
C ILE A 38 1.49 -0.44 -6.01
N ALA A 39 2.44 -0.17 -6.91
CA ALA A 39 2.20 -0.30 -8.34
C ALA A 39 1.85 -1.74 -8.75
N LYS A 40 2.49 -2.75 -8.16
CA LYS A 40 2.15 -4.17 -8.37
C LYS A 40 0.76 -4.51 -7.82
N LEU A 41 0.46 -4.13 -6.58
CA LEU A 41 -0.83 -4.39 -5.93
C LEU A 41 -1.99 -3.69 -6.65
N LYS A 42 -1.75 -2.48 -7.16
CA LYS A 42 -2.70 -1.74 -7.99
C LYS A 42 -2.94 -2.42 -9.33
N LYS A 43 -1.89 -2.99 -9.95
CA LYS A 43 -2.02 -3.79 -11.18
C LYS A 43 -2.75 -5.11 -10.93
N GLU A 44 -2.54 -5.74 -9.77
CA GLU A 44 -3.22 -6.96 -9.35
C GLU A 44 -4.68 -6.70 -8.94
N GLY A 45 -5.10 -5.44 -8.78
CA GLY A 45 -6.44 -5.08 -8.35
C GLY A 45 -6.69 -5.27 -6.85
N SER A 46 -5.65 -5.53 -6.05
CA SER A 46 -5.76 -5.67 -4.60
C SER A 46 -5.97 -4.33 -3.90
N ILE A 47 -5.47 -3.23 -4.48
CA ILE A 47 -5.66 -1.87 -3.96
C ILE A 47 -6.24 -0.93 -5.02
N ILE A 48 -7.09 -0.01 -4.58
CA ILE A 48 -7.65 1.09 -5.37
C ILE A 48 -7.07 2.42 -4.90
N SER A 49 -7.17 3.45 -5.76
CA SER A 49 -6.78 4.82 -5.40
C SER A 49 -8.00 5.74 -5.51
N PRO A 50 -8.83 5.83 -4.46
CA PRO A 50 -10.05 6.65 -4.47
C PRO A 50 -9.73 8.14 -4.48
N LYS A 51 -8.57 8.54 -3.92
CA LYS A 51 -8.10 9.93 -3.83
C LYS A 51 -6.65 10.00 -4.27
N ARG A 52 -6.26 11.13 -4.87
CA ARG A 52 -4.90 11.34 -5.40
C ARG A 52 -3.86 11.12 -4.30
N CYS A 53 -2.90 10.22 -4.55
CA CYS A 53 -1.84 9.78 -3.63
C CYS A 53 -2.28 8.89 -2.45
N TYR A 54 -3.56 8.54 -2.34
CA TYR A 54 -4.06 7.62 -1.33
C TYR A 54 -4.45 6.29 -1.96
N TYR A 55 -4.21 5.22 -1.22
CA TYR A 55 -4.48 3.84 -1.61
C TYR A 55 -5.28 3.15 -0.51
N SER A 56 -6.18 2.27 -0.92
CA SER A 56 -7.00 1.46 -0.01
C SER A 56 -7.16 0.07 -0.60
N LEU A 57 -7.46 -0.94 0.21
CA LEU A 57 -7.88 -2.24 -0.31
C LEU A 57 -9.10 -2.09 -1.22
N ALA A 58 -9.10 -2.83 -2.32
CA ALA A 58 -10.22 -2.89 -3.26
C ALA A 58 -11.44 -3.62 -2.68
N ASN A 59 -11.22 -4.52 -1.72
CA ASN A 59 -12.23 -5.44 -1.17
C ASN A 59 -12.69 -5.07 0.25
N LYS A 60 -13.11 -3.82 0.47
CA LYS A 60 -13.85 -3.47 1.70
C LYS A 60 -15.14 -2.76 1.37
#